data_AF-A0A6B3FTV6-F1
#
_entry.id   AF-A0A6B3FTV6-F1
#
_cell.length_a   1.000
_cell.length_b   1.000
_cell.length_c   1.000
_cell.angle_alpha   90.00
_cell.angle_beta   90.00
_cell.angle_gamma   90.00
#
_symmetry.space_group_name_H-M   'P 1'
#
loop_
_entity.id
_entity.type
_entity.pdbx_description
1 polymer ?
#
loop_
_entity_poly.entity_id
_entity_poly.type
_entity_poly.pdbx_seq_one_letter_code
_entity_poly.pdbx_strand_id
1 'polypeptide(L)'
;MTATPAATPVRTPPRTQIFQVSTLYGAATLAAALDAGQFGRALDSHRILLVSNNAAVPETALRLEEMRGYGSLAARFDAVVDWNEAISPHHPSGWGPRSEETVLWQRAFRLAWDIAPDAPVDLAVESIQVNPARALAAIFSESAVHVYADGLMSYGP
;
A
#
# COMPACT_ATOMS: atom_id res chain seq x y z
N MET A 1 -16.62 -49.45 -9.90
CA MET A 1 -16.55 -48.43 -8.83
C MET A 1 -15.27 -47.63 -9.06
N THR A 2 -15.34 -46.65 -9.96
CA THR A 2 -14.20 -45.82 -10.37
C THR A 2 -14.13 -44.60 -9.45
N ALA A 3 -13.04 -44.47 -8.69
CA ALA A 3 -12.81 -43.35 -7.79
C ALA A 3 -12.49 -42.09 -8.60
N THR A 4 -13.28 -41.04 -8.40
CA THR A 4 -13.03 -39.69 -8.93
C THR A 4 -11.78 -39.11 -8.24
N PRO A 5 -10.80 -38.58 -8.98
CA PRO A 5 -9.65 -37.93 -8.36
C PRO A 5 -10.11 -36.65 -7.67
N ALA A 6 -9.76 -36.51 -6.38
CA ALA A 6 -9.99 -35.29 -5.64
C ALA A 6 -9.17 -34.15 -6.27
N ALA A 7 -9.86 -33.08 -6.69
CA ALA A 7 -9.22 -31.88 -7.19
C ALA A 7 -8.34 -31.28 -6.08
N THR A 8 -7.04 -31.18 -6.35
CA THR A 8 -6.11 -30.44 -5.48
C THR A 8 -6.64 -29.01 -5.33
N PRO A 9 -6.84 -28.49 -4.11
CA PRO A 9 -7.28 -27.12 -3.95
C PRO A 9 -6.22 -26.20 -4.57
N VAL A 10 -6.63 -25.44 -5.58
CA VAL A 10 -5.81 -24.33 -6.09
C VAL A 10 -5.61 -23.40 -4.91
N ARG A 11 -4.39 -23.36 -4.36
CA ARG A 11 -4.02 -22.36 -3.37
C ARG A 11 -4.03 -21.03 -4.09
N THR A 12 -5.10 -20.26 -3.93
CA THR A 12 -5.10 -18.86 -4.30
C THR A 12 -3.89 -18.22 -3.62
N PRO A 13 -2.99 -17.55 -4.37
CA PRO A 13 -1.88 -16.84 -3.74
C PRO A 13 -2.46 -15.88 -2.69
N PRO A 14 -1.80 -15.76 -1.51
CA PRO A 14 -2.28 -14.84 -0.49
C PRO A 14 -2.38 -13.43 -1.08
N ARG A 15 -3.52 -12.78 -0.85
CA ARG A 15 -3.78 -11.41 -1.28
C ARG A 15 -2.69 -10.49 -0.71
N THR A 16 -2.27 -9.49 -1.47
CA THR A 16 -1.44 -8.42 -0.94
C THR A 16 -2.28 -7.18 -0.66
N GLN A 17 -2.09 -6.58 0.51
CA GLN A 17 -2.75 -5.34 0.91
C GLN A 17 -1.68 -4.27 1.11
N ILE A 18 -1.76 -3.18 0.35
CA ILE A 18 -0.81 -2.07 0.42
C ILE A 18 -1.48 -0.89 1.10
N PHE A 19 -0.86 -0.43 2.19
CA PHE A 19 -1.36 0.62 3.06
C PHE A 19 -0.45 1.84 2.89
N GLN A 20 -0.88 2.81 2.09
CA GLN A 20 -0.12 4.03 1.85
C GLN A 20 -0.37 5.04 2.97
N VAL A 21 0.70 5.55 3.55
CA VAL A 21 0.69 6.59 4.58
C VAL A 21 1.71 7.68 4.24
N SER A 22 1.42 8.92 4.57
CA SER A 22 2.41 10.00 4.58
C SER A 22 2.59 10.64 5.96
N THR A 23 1.75 10.25 6.92
CA THR A 23 1.77 10.77 8.29
C THR A 23 1.65 9.67 9.33
N LEU A 24 2.14 9.94 10.55
CA LEU A 24 1.95 9.02 11.68
C LEU A 24 0.47 8.87 12.06
N TYR A 25 -0.34 9.91 11.82
CA TYR A 25 -1.78 9.86 11.98
C TYR A 25 -2.43 8.86 11.01
N GLY A 26 -2.02 8.86 9.73
CA GLY A 26 -2.47 7.87 8.77
C GLY A 26 -2.07 6.45 9.16
N ALA A 27 -0.82 6.26 9.59
CA ALA A 27 -0.35 4.97 10.11
C ALA A 27 -1.16 4.50 11.33
N ALA A 28 -1.49 5.40 12.27
CA ALA A 28 -2.31 5.09 13.42
C ALA A 28 -3.77 4.74 13.03
N THR A 29 -4.32 5.43 12.05
CA THR A 29 -5.67 5.19 11.53
C THR A 29 -5.79 3.82 10.89
N LEU A 30 -4.83 3.44 10.04
CA LEU A 30 -4.80 2.12 9.42
C LEU A 30 -4.52 1.02 10.44
N ALA A 31 -3.62 1.24 11.40
CA ALA A 31 -3.39 0.31 12.50
C ALA A 31 -4.68 0.04 13.30
N ALA A 32 -5.45 1.08 13.63
CA ALA A 32 -6.73 0.93 14.32
C ALA A 32 -7.77 0.18 13.46
N ALA A 33 -7.82 0.43 12.15
CA ALA A 33 -8.71 -0.28 11.23
C ALA A 33 -8.33 -1.78 11.10
N LEU A 34 -7.03 -2.09 11.11
CA LEU A 34 -6.54 -3.47 11.15
C LEU A 34 -6.94 -4.16 12.46
N ASP A 35 -6.76 -3.50 13.60
CA ASP A 35 -7.14 -4.03 14.92
C ASP A 35 -8.66 -4.25 15.02
N ALA A 36 -9.45 -3.41 14.36
CA ALA A 36 -10.90 -3.53 14.25
C ALA A 36 -11.38 -4.56 13.20
N GLY A 37 -10.46 -5.26 12.52
CA GLY A 37 -10.78 -6.33 11.58
C GLY A 37 -11.34 -5.86 10.23
N GLN A 38 -11.19 -4.58 9.87
CA GLN A 38 -11.78 -4.01 8.65
C GLN A 38 -11.15 -4.52 7.34
N PHE A 39 -9.97 -5.15 7.43
CA PHE A 39 -9.21 -5.67 6.29
C PHE A 39 -9.04 -7.20 6.34
N GLY A 40 -9.95 -7.90 7.02
CA GLY A 40 -9.90 -9.35 7.16
C GLY A 40 -8.80 -9.84 8.13
N ARG A 41 -8.58 -11.15 8.15
CA ARG A 41 -7.59 -11.77 9.06
C ARG A 41 -6.18 -11.59 8.51
N ALA A 42 -5.22 -11.37 9.38
CA ALA A 42 -3.81 -11.19 8.99
C ALA A 42 -3.25 -12.40 8.22
N LEU A 43 -3.61 -13.63 8.62
CA LEU A 43 -3.12 -14.86 7.97
C LEU A 43 -3.58 -15.04 6.52
N ASP A 44 -4.59 -14.29 6.08
CA ASP A 44 -5.16 -14.39 4.74
C ASP A 44 -4.51 -13.43 3.75
N SER A 45 -3.59 -12.56 4.20
CA SER A 45 -3.00 -11.51 3.36
C SER A 45 -1.58 -11.15 3.78
N HIS A 46 -0.76 -10.77 2.80
CA HIS A 46 0.53 -10.11 3.01
C HIS A 46 0.32 -8.60 3.08
N ARG A 47 0.64 -7.96 4.20
CA ARG A 47 0.35 -6.55 4.47
C ARG A 47 1.61 -5.71 4.38
N ILE A 48 1.61 -4.76 3.45
CA ILE A 48 2.72 -3.85 3.20
C ILE A 48 2.34 -2.45 3.66
N LEU A 49 3.13 -1.86 4.57
CA LEU A 49 3.06 -0.43 4.87
C LEU A 49 3.94 0.33 3.88
N LEU A 50 3.32 1.14 3.02
CA LEU A 50 4.03 1.99 2.07
C LEU A 50 4.12 3.40 2.63
N VAL A 51 5.33 3.84 2.97
CA VAL A 51 5.59 5.15 3.58
C VAL A 51 6.01 6.11 2.48
N SER A 52 5.35 7.27 2.40
CA SER A 52 5.66 8.34 1.45
C SER A 52 5.98 9.63 2.19
N ASN A 53 7.17 10.20 1.95
CA ASN A 53 7.50 11.54 2.40
C ASN A 53 7.18 12.55 1.30
N ASN A 54 6.12 13.33 1.52
CA ASN A 54 5.62 14.32 0.57
C ASN A 54 6.16 15.74 0.82
N ALA A 55 7.10 15.91 1.76
CA ALA A 55 7.66 17.22 2.07
C ALA A 55 8.45 17.77 0.88
N ALA A 56 8.18 19.03 0.52
CA ALA A 56 8.85 19.70 -0.60
C ALA A 56 10.39 19.74 -0.45
N VAL A 57 10.88 19.72 0.79
CA VAL A 57 12.31 19.56 1.13
C VAL A 57 12.40 18.42 2.16
N PRO A 58 12.71 17.19 1.73
CA PRO A 58 12.71 16.01 2.60
C PRO A 58 13.59 16.14 3.85
N GLU A 59 14.74 16.83 3.73
CA GLU A 59 15.71 17.07 4.79
C GLU A 59 15.17 17.93 5.94
N THR A 60 14.06 18.64 5.72
CA THR A 60 13.41 19.49 6.73
C THR A 60 12.26 18.79 7.45
N ALA A 61 11.87 17.61 6.98
CA ALA A 61 10.80 16.82 7.57
C ALA A 61 11.38 15.72 8.46
N LEU A 62 10.83 15.57 9.67
CA LEU A 62 11.13 14.44 10.54
C LEU A 62 10.68 13.15 9.83
N ARG A 63 11.58 12.18 9.69
CA ARG A 63 11.25 10.89 9.06
C ARG A 63 10.22 10.17 9.92
N LEU A 64 9.26 9.53 9.29
CA LEU A 64 8.10 8.93 9.97
C LEU A 64 8.54 7.81 10.92
N GLU A 65 9.60 7.08 10.55
CA GLU A 65 10.22 6.02 11.34
C GLU A 65 10.97 6.52 12.59
N GLU A 66 11.35 7.80 12.63
CA GLU A 66 12.01 8.42 13.79
C GLU A 66 10.98 8.92 14.82
N MET A 67 9.69 8.94 14.47
CA MET A 67 8.64 9.41 15.36
C MET A 67 8.31 8.39 16.44
N ARG A 68 8.12 8.88 17.67
CA ARG A 68 7.69 8.05 18.81
C ARG A 68 6.38 7.33 18.47
N GLY A 69 6.38 6.01 18.68
CA GLY A 69 5.20 5.16 18.47
C GLY A 69 5.17 4.48 17.10
N TYR A 70 5.98 4.92 16.13
CA TYR A 70 6.04 4.32 14.80
C TYR A 70 6.24 2.81 14.83
N GLY A 71 7.26 2.31 15.54
CA GLY A 71 7.57 0.89 15.58
C GLY A 71 6.39 0.03 16.05
N SER A 72 5.59 0.54 16.99
CA SER A 72 4.39 -0.18 17.46
C SER A 72 3.29 -0.24 16.41
N LEU A 73 3.16 0.79 15.57
CA LEU A 73 2.19 0.82 14.48
C LEU A 73 2.65 -0.07 13.32
N ALA A 74 3.92 0.06 12.91
CA ALA A 74 4.53 -0.68 11.83
C ALA A 74 4.55 -2.20 12.08
N ALA A 75 4.59 -2.65 13.34
CA ALA A 75 4.58 -4.07 13.71
C ALA A 75 3.30 -4.84 13.31
N ARG A 76 2.25 -4.16 12.82
CA ARG A 76 1.02 -4.80 12.29
C ARG A 76 1.12 -5.19 10.82
N PHE A 77 2.20 -4.80 10.17
CA PHE A 77 2.46 -5.04 8.76
C PHE A 77 3.62 -6.03 8.63
N ASP A 78 3.58 -6.86 7.61
CA ASP A 78 4.59 -7.88 7.34
C ASP A 78 5.85 -7.27 6.70
N ALA A 79 5.66 -6.18 5.95
CA ALA A 79 6.74 -5.42 5.33
C ALA A 79 6.48 -3.91 5.39
N VAL A 80 7.56 -3.13 5.36
CA VAL A 80 7.54 -1.68 5.18
C VAL A 80 8.36 -1.35 3.95
N VAL A 81 7.83 -0.53 3.05
CA VAL A 81 8.53 -0.07 1.84
C VAL A 81 8.52 1.45 1.76
N ASP A 82 9.62 2.03 1.28
CA ASP A 82 9.78 3.48 1.07
C ASP A 82 9.38 3.82 -0.37
N TRP A 83 8.33 4.64 -0.52
CA TRP A 83 7.86 5.09 -1.81
C TRP A 83 8.86 6.00 -2.52
N ASN A 84 9.51 6.91 -1.78
CA ASN A 84 10.49 7.85 -2.32
C ASN A 84 11.70 7.10 -2.91
N GLU A 85 12.13 6.02 -2.27
CA GLU A 85 13.17 5.14 -2.82
C GLU A 85 12.68 4.44 -4.10
N ALA A 86 11.46 3.88 -4.08
CA ALA A 86 10.90 3.12 -5.19
C ALA A 86 10.72 3.93 -6.49
N ILE A 87 10.47 5.24 -6.38
CA ILE A 87 10.30 6.13 -7.54
C ILE A 87 11.50 7.04 -7.81
N SER A 88 12.62 6.84 -7.09
CA SER A 88 13.82 7.66 -7.23
C SER A 88 14.27 7.72 -8.71
N PRO A 89 14.65 8.91 -9.23
CA PRO A 89 14.90 10.17 -8.52
C PRO A 89 13.69 11.11 -8.44
N HIS A 90 12.46 10.62 -8.63
CA HIS A 90 11.28 11.47 -8.69
C HIS A 90 10.70 11.84 -7.31
N HIS A 91 9.98 12.97 -7.24
CA HIS A 91 9.29 13.40 -6.03
C HIS A 91 7.85 12.83 -5.97
N PRO A 92 7.40 12.25 -4.84
CA PRO A 92 6.08 11.61 -4.72
C PRO A 92 4.91 12.47 -5.16
N SER A 93 4.89 13.74 -4.78
CA SER A 93 3.77 14.64 -5.13
C SER A 93 3.71 14.96 -6.63
N GLY A 94 4.85 14.92 -7.34
CA GLY A 94 4.94 15.33 -8.75
C GLY A 94 4.95 14.17 -9.74
N TRP A 95 5.12 12.94 -9.27
CA TRP A 95 5.31 11.78 -10.13
C TRP A 95 4.06 10.93 -10.29
N GLY A 96 3.87 10.40 -11.49
CA GLY A 96 2.91 9.34 -11.78
C GLY A 96 3.31 8.65 -13.09
N PRO A 97 2.95 7.38 -13.28
CA PRO A 97 3.27 6.66 -14.50
C PRO A 97 2.55 7.28 -15.69
N ARG A 98 3.14 7.18 -16.88
CA ARG A 98 2.35 7.33 -18.11
C ARG A 98 1.46 6.09 -18.30
N SER A 99 0.34 6.26 -18.97
CA SER A 99 -0.62 5.16 -19.18
C SER A 99 0.03 3.93 -19.80
N GLU A 100 0.94 4.12 -20.76
CA GLU A 100 1.70 3.05 -21.43
C GLU A 100 2.77 2.38 -20.55
N GLU A 101 3.19 3.01 -19.45
CA GLU A 101 4.23 2.50 -18.53
C GLU A 101 3.65 1.76 -17.34
N THR A 102 2.33 1.86 -17.11
CA THR A 102 1.62 1.33 -15.94
C THR A 102 1.93 -0.15 -15.66
N VAL A 103 1.90 -1.00 -16.70
CA VAL A 103 2.18 -2.45 -16.58
C VAL A 103 3.65 -2.72 -16.24
N LEU A 104 4.56 -1.91 -16.78
CA LEU A 104 5.99 -2.02 -16.47
C LEU A 104 6.26 -1.70 -15.01
N TRP A 105 5.70 -0.58 -14.52
CA TRP A 105 5.80 -0.18 -13.12
C TRP A 105 5.16 -1.20 -12.18
N GLN A 106 4.01 -1.77 -12.57
CA GLN A 106 3.36 -2.81 -11.76
C GLN A 106 4.28 -4.03 -11.59
N ARG A 107 4.91 -4.50 -12.67
CA ARG A 107 5.85 -5.63 -12.60
C ARG A 107 7.08 -5.30 -11.77
N ALA A 108 7.62 -4.08 -11.93
CA ALA A 108 8.78 -3.63 -11.17
C ALA A 108 8.49 -3.59 -9.66
N PHE A 109 7.35 -3.03 -9.25
CA PHE A 109 6.96 -2.97 -7.84
C PHE A 109 6.55 -4.33 -7.28
N ARG A 110 5.89 -5.18 -8.06
CA ARG A 110 5.63 -6.56 -7.64
C ARG A 110 6.94 -7.29 -7.35
N LEU A 111 7.95 -7.14 -8.20
CA LEU A 111 9.27 -7.73 -7.97
C LEU A 111 9.98 -7.11 -6.75
N ALA A 112 10.01 -5.79 -6.65
CA ALA A 112 10.73 -5.07 -5.60
C ALA A 112 10.13 -5.29 -4.21
N TRP A 113 8.81 -5.53 -4.12
CA TRP A 113 8.08 -5.68 -2.86
C TRP A 113 7.63 -7.12 -2.59
N ASP A 114 8.21 -8.09 -3.32
CA ASP A 114 7.92 -9.53 -3.18
C ASP A 114 6.43 -9.89 -3.27
N ILE A 115 5.73 -9.25 -4.20
CA ILE A 115 4.32 -9.52 -4.51
C ILE A 115 4.26 -10.57 -5.61
N ALA A 116 3.59 -11.68 -5.36
CA ALA A 116 3.44 -12.73 -6.35
C ALA A 116 2.75 -12.20 -7.64
N PRO A 117 3.14 -12.67 -8.85
CA PRO A 117 2.63 -12.14 -10.12
C PRO A 117 1.10 -12.11 -10.23
N ASP A 118 0.44 -13.17 -9.76
CA ASP A 118 -1.02 -13.34 -9.83
C ASP A 118 -1.72 -13.04 -8.49
N ALA A 119 -1.00 -12.51 -7.49
CA ALA A 119 -1.64 -12.13 -6.24
C ALA A 119 -2.54 -10.90 -6.46
N PRO A 120 -3.82 -10.95 -6.02
CA PRO A 120 -4.67 -9.78 -6.02
C PRO A 120 -4.09 -8.73 -5.06
N VAL A 121 -4.16 -7.46 -5.47
CA VAL A 121 -3.69 -6.31 -4.69
C VAL A 121 -4.90 -5.50 -4.25
N ASP A 122 -4.98 -5.19 -2.96
CA ASP A 122 -5.92 -4.19 -2.43
C ASP A 122 -5.12 -2.97 -1.96
N LEU A 123 -5.64 -1.77 -2.19
CA LEU A 123 -5.02 -0.51 -1.79
C LEU A 123 -5.83 0.15 -0.66
N ALA A 124 -5.15 0.65 0.36
CA ALA A 124 -5.70 1.60 1.32
C ALA A 124 -4.87 2.88 1.27
N VAL A 125 -5.49 3.99 0.85
CA VAL A 125 -4.79 5.25 0.53
C VAL A 125 -5.48 6.45 1.18
N GLU A 126 -4.70 7.51 1.43
CA GLU A 126 -5.15 8.74 2.06
C GLU A 126 -6.16 9.51 1.18
N SER A 127 -5.71 9.99 0.01
CA SER A 127 -6.49 10.87 -0.85
C SER A 127 -6.36 10.46 -2.32
N ILE A 128 -7.36 9.76 -2.88
CA ILE A 128 -7.27 9.11 -4.21
C ILE A 128 -7.02 10.08 -5.39
N GLN A 129 -7.43 11.34 -5.24
CA GLN A 129 -7.32 12.38 -6.27
C GLN A 129 -5.92 12.97 -6.43
N VAL A 130 -5.02 12.75 -5.46
CA VAL A 130 -3.64 13.27 -5.46
C VAL A 130 -2.62 12.14 -5.43
N ASN A 131 -1.38 12.46 -5.81
CA ASN A 131 -0.27 11.53 -5.63
C ASN A 131 0.14 11.46 -4.15
N PRO A 132 0.59 10.29 -3.65
CA PRO A 132 0.92 9.06 -4.39
C PRO A 132 -0.27 8.14 -4.71
N ALA A 133 -1.43 8.34 -4.09
CA ALA A 133 -2.59 7.46 -4.22
C ALA A 133 -3.06 7.28 -5.68
N ARG A 134 -3.12 8.37 -6.45
CA ARG A 134 -3.49 8.33 -7.88
C ARG A 134 -2.52 7.49 -8.72
N ALA A 135 -1.22 7.61 -8.46
CA ALA A 135 -0.20 6.81 -9.15
C ALA A 135 -0.36 5.32 -8.81
N LEU A 136 -0.54 4.99 -7.53
CA LEU A 136 -0.77 3.60 -7.09
C LEU A 136 -2.03 2.99 -7.71
N ALA A 137 -3.14 3.73 -7.73
CA ALA A 137 -4.39 3.27 -8.33
C ALA A 137 -4.29 3.08 -9.85
N ALA A 138 -3.47 3.88 -10.54
CA ALA A 138 -3.16 3.63 -11.95
C ALA A 138 -2.35 2.33 -12.10
N ILE A 139 -1.27 2.18 -11.34
CA ILE A 139 -0.33 1.03 -11.43
C ILE A 139 -1.02 -0.29 -11.11
N PHE A 140 -1.81 -0.32 -10.05
CA PHE A 140 -2.60 -1.48 -9.64
C PHE A 140 -4.07 -1.25 -9.99
N SER A 141 -4.35 -1.02 -11.28
CA SER A 141 -5.70 -0.76 -11.79
C SER A 141 -6.72 -1.87 -11.49
N GLU A 142 -6.26 -3.08 -11.20
CA GLU A 142 -7.07 -4.23 -10.79
C GLU A 142 -7.52 -4.19 -9.33
N SER A 143 -7.00 -3.25 -8.53
CA SER A 143 -7.15 -3.26 -7.09
C SER A 143 -8.52 -2.80 -6.61
N ALA A 144 -8.99 -3.40 -5.50
CA ALA A 144 -9.99 -2.75 -4.67
C ALA A 144 -9.32 -1.59 -3.92
N VAL A 145 -9.93 -0.39 -3.98
CA VAL A 145 -9.36 0.81 -3.35
C VAL A 145 -10.22 1.26 -2.17
N HIS A 146 -9.59 1.34 -1.01
CA HIS A 146 -10.12 1.93 0.21
C HIS A 146 -9.50 3.32 0.39
N VAL A 147 -10.34 4.32 0.65
CA VAL A 147 -9.89 5.69 0.93
C VAL A 147 -10.19 6.01 2.39
N TYR A 148 -9.20 6.53 3.12
CA TYR A 148 -9.35 6.91 4.53
C TYR A 148 -8.97 8.36 4.75
N ALA A 149 -9.61 9.02 5.71
CA ALA A 149 -9.35 10.43 5.97
C ALA A 149 -7.93 10.63 6.53
N ASP A 150 -7.13 11.47 5.85
CA ASP A 150 -5.76 11.83 6.24
C ASP A 150 -5.68 13.09 7.13
N GLY A 151 -6.81 13.76 7.35
CA GLY A 151 -6.94 14.88 8.27
C GLY A 151 -8.19 15.74 8.02
N LEU A 152 -8.25 16.91 8.66
CA LEU A 152 -9.39 17.84 8.57
C LEU A 152 -9.66 18.31 7.12
N MET A 153 -8.65 18.27 6.24
CA MET A 153 -8.75 18.65 4.83
C MET A 153 -9.58 17.67 3.99
N SER A 154 -9.75 16.41 4.42
CA SER A 154 -10.56 15.42 3.69
C SER A 154 -12.07 15.71 3.74
N TYR A 155 -12.51 16.74 4.51
CA TYR A 155 -13.89 17.20 4.62
C TYR A 155 -14.15 18.57 3.94
N GLY A 156 -13.24 19.05 3.11
CA GLY A 156 -13.45 20.29 2.33
C GLY A 156 -14.59 20.11 1.31
N PRO A 157 -15.56 21.05 1.23
CA PRO A 157 -16.70 20.97 0.31
C PRO A 157 -16.31 21.11 -1.17
#